data_AF-A0A125R0E9-F1
#
_entry.id   AF-A0A125R0E9-F1
#
_cell.length_a   1.000
_cell.length_b   1.000
_cell.length_c   1.000
_cell.angle_alpha   90.00
_cell.angle_beta   90.00
_cell.angle_gamma   90.00
#
_symmetry.space_group_name_H-M   'P 1'
#
loop_
_entity.id
_entity.type
_entity.pdbx_description
1 polymer ?
#
loop_
_entity_poly.entity_id
_entity_poly.type
_entity_poly.pdbx_seq_one_letter_code
_entity_poly.pdbx_strand_id
1 'polypeptide(L)'
;MGGAVGNDSEVDWTTAASATSEGIYNCYSEQDGVLKWLYRMANAGLSTPAGLVPVPHGVEGVVNSDFSNLIGGHNEWKANLGAVLDRLDLGRDTLLEASTVSAAMEAEEK
;
A
#
# COMPACT_ATOMS: atom_id res chain seq x y z
N MET A 1 10.71 5.49 10.27
CA MET A 1 11.20 5.20 8.90
C MET A 1 10.47 6.12 7.93
N GLY A 2 11.17 6.90 7.10
CA GLY A 2 10.51 7.86 6.19
C GLY A 2 10.96 7.79 4.73
N GLY A 3 12.00 7.01 4.42
CA GLY A 3 12.43 6.72 3.05
C GLY A 3 11.93 5.35 2.57
N ALA A 4 12.13 5.06 1.30
CA ALA A 4 11.89 3.72 0.75
C ALA A 4 12.78 2.69 1.46
N VAL A 5 12.24 1.49 1.68
CA VAL A 5 12.89 0.39 2.41
C VAL A 5 12.92 -0.88 1.56
N GLY A 6 13.78 -1.83 1.95
CA GLY A 6 13.87 -3.15 1.33
C GLY A 6 12.65 -4.02 1.63
N ASN A 7 12.37 -4.98 0.76
CA ASN A 7 11.25 -5.92 0.93
C ASN A 7 11.63 -7.18 1.72
N ASP A 8 12.89 -7.38 2.11
CA ASP A 8 13.44 -8.69 2.50
C ASP A 8 13.56 -8.93 4.01
N SER A 9 13.51 -7.88 4.83
CA SER A 9 13.65 -8.00 6.29
C SER A 9 12.34 -8.47 6.97
N GLU A 10 12.20 -9.78 7.17
CA GLU A 10 11.02 -10.38 7.83
C GLU A 10 10.73 -9.77 9.21
N VAL A 11 11.76 -9.45 9.99
CA VAL A 11 11.61 -8.83 11.32
C VAL A 11 10.99 -7.44 11.22
N ASP A 12 11.41 -6.64 10.24
CA ASP A 12 10.88 -5.30 10.05
C ASP A 12 9.41 -5.34 9.59
N TRP A 13 9.09 -6.25 8.66
CA TRP A 13 7.71 -6.45 8.19
C TRP A 13 6.79 -6.99 9.27
N THR A 14 7.24 -7.96 10.06
CA THR A 14 6.48 -8.50 11.20
C THR A 14 6.23 -7.41 12.24
N THR A 15 7.26 -6.63 12.57
CA THR A 15 7.16 -5.52 13.51
C THR A 15 6.18 -4.47 12.99
N ALA A 16 6.30 -4.08 11.73
CA ALA A 16 5.40 -3.11 11.11
C ALA A 16 3.95 -3.62 11.08
N ALA A 17 3.72 -4.89 10.71
CA ALA A 17 2.38 -5.48 10.66
C ALA A 17 1.74 -5.53 12.05
N SER A 18 2.51 -5.87 13.09
CA SER A 18 2.04 -5.90 14.48
C SER A 18 1.58 -4.54 15.03
N ALA A 19 2.00 -3.44 14.39
CA ALA A 19 1.59 -2.08 14.77
C ALA A 19 0.22 -1.68 14.19
N THR A 20 -0.42 -2.55 13.41
CA THR A 20 -1.69 -2.30 12.73
C THR A 20 -2.72 -3.36 13.10
N SER A 21 -3.99 -3.00 13.17
CA SER A 21 -5.07 -3.96 13.47
C SER A 21 -5.46 -4.83 12.27
N GLU A 22 -5.26 -4.33 11.04
CA GLU A 22 -5.64 -5.01 9.80
C GLU A 22 -4.45 -5.55 8.99
N GLY A 23 -3.23 -5.37 9.50
CA GLY A 23 -2.01 -5.72 8.79
C GLY A 23 -1.57 -4.68 7.76
N ILE A 24 -0.68 -5.09 6.87
CA ILE A 24 -0.06 -4.26 5.84
C ILE A 24 -0.37 -4.82 4.46
N TYR A 25 -0.84 -3.95 3.57
CA TYR A 25 -0.99 -4.25 2.15
C TYR A 25 0.25 -3.78 1.38
N ASN A 26 1.10 -4.71 0.96
CA ASN A 26 2.16 -4.43 -0.01
C ASN A 26 1.56 -4.42 -1.43
N CYS A 27 1.15 -3.24 -1.87
CA CYS A 27 0.73 -2.99 -3.24
C CYS A 27 1.98 -2.81 -4.10
N TYR A 28 2.17 -3.66 -5.11
CA TYR A 28 3.37 -3.62 -5.94
C TYR A 28 3.07 -3.54 -7.43
N SER A 29 4.00 -2.96 -8.18
CA SER A 29 4.00 -3.00 -9.65
C SER A 29 5.42 -3.21 -10.17
N GLU A 30 5.60 -4.25 -10.99
CA GLU A 30 6.88 -4.53 -11.65
C GLU A 30 7.24 -3.49 -12.74
N GLN A 31 6.28 -2.63 -13.09
CA GLN A 31 6.47 -1.55 -14.05
C GLN A 31 7.01 -0.26 -13.41
N ASP A 32 7.17 -0.21 -12.08
CA ASP A 32 7.72 0.94 -11.38
C ASP A 32 9.22 1.14 -11.65
N GLY A 33 9.52 1.90 -12.70
CA GLY A 33 10.90 2.23 -13.10
C GLY A 33 11.68 3.03 -12.06
N VAL A 34 11.02 3.83 -11.21
CA VAL A 34 11.71 4.62 -10.18
C VAL A 34 12.27 3.69 -9.11
N LEU A 35 11.45 2.76 -8.63
CA LEU A 35 11.91 1.72 -7.69
C LEU A 35 12.92 0.78 -8.36
N LYS A 36 12.67 0.37 -9.61
CA LYS A 36 13.56 -0.55 -10.33
C LYS A 36 14.95 0.02 -10.57
N TRP A 37 15.09 1.32 -10.83
CA TRP A 37 16.36 1.91 -11.21
C TRP A 37 16.90 2.87 -10.16
N LEU A 38 16.15 3.91 -9.79
CA LEU A 38 16.66 4.98 -8.91
C LEU A 38 16.94 4.46 -7.50
N TYR A 39 16.01 3.72 -6.90
CA TYR A 39 16.21 3.14 -5.57
C TYR A 39 17.40 2.18 -5.56
N ARG A 40 17.46 1.27 -6.54
CA ARG A 40 18.55 0.30 -6.63
C ARG A 40 19.90 0.99 -6.84
N MET A 41 19.97 2.07 -7.64
CA MET A 41 21.20 2.86 -7.76
C MET A 41 21.57 3.54 -6.43
N ALA A 42 20.60 4.17 -5.75
CA ALA A 42 20.84 4.87 -4.48
C ALA A 42 21.32 3.93 -3.37
N ASN A 43 20.84 2.69 -3.35
CA ASN A 43 21.25 1.66 -2.39
C ASN A 43 22.35 0.73 -2.92
N ALA A 44 23.06 1.12 -3.99
CA ALA A 44 24.13 0.32 -4.59
C ALA A 44 23.73 -1.13 -4.94
N GLY A 45 22.45 -1.37 -5.22
CA GLY A 45 21.88 -2.67 -5.57
C GLY A 45 21.77 -3.67 -4.41
N LEU A 46 21.96 -3.22 -3.17
CA LEU A 46 22.03 -4.08 -1.99
C LEU A 46 20.67 -4.67 -1.57
N SER A 47 19.55 -4.07 -1.99
CA SER A 47 18.22 -4.56 -1.65
C SER A 47 17.21 -4.35 -2.79
N THR A 48 16.12 -5.10 -2.71
CA THR A 48 14.95 -4.92 -3.58
C THR A 48 13.93 -4.05 -2.85
N PRO A 49 13.41 -2.97 -3.47
CA PRO A 49 12.48 -2.07 -2.80
C PRO A 49 11.10 -2.69 -2.56
N ALA A 50 10.49 -2.33 -1.42
CA ALA A 50 9.06 -2.49 -1.19
C ALA A 50 8.26 -1.79 -2.30
N GLY A 51 7.12 -2.38 -2.71
CA GLY A 51 6.27 -1.84 -3.78
C GLY A 51 6.72 -2.14 -5.22
N LEU A 52 7.87 -2.79 -5.44
CA LEU A 52 8.28 -3.27 -6.78
C LEU A 52 7.89 -4.73 -7.03
N VAL A 53 8.04 -5.57 -6.01
CA VAL A 53 7.74 -7.01 -6.05
C VAL A 53 7.11 -7.45 -4.73
N PRO A 54 6.57 -8.69 -4.62
CA PRO A 54 6.06 -9.21 -3.35
C PRO A 54 7.09 -9.15 -2.21
N VAL A 55 6.62 -8.92 -1.00
CA VAL A 55 7.36 -9.23 0.23
C VAL A 55 7.50 -10.76 0.31
N PRO A 56 8.72 -11.30 0.42
CA PRO A 56 8.97 -12.73 0.45
C PRO A 56 8.58 -13.34 1.81
N HIS A 57 8.63 -14.68 1.90
CA HIS A 57 8.44 -15.46 3.13
C HIS A 57 7.02 -15.53 3.73
N GLY A 58 6.03 -14.85 3.14
CA GLY A 58 4.63 -15.00 3.59
C GLY A 58 4.42 -14.52 5.02
N VAL A 59 4.98 -13.35 5.35
CA VAL A 59 4.89 -12.73 6.67
C VAL A 59 3.43 -12.58 7.13
N GLU A 60 3.14 -13.03 8.35
CA GLU A 60 1.80 -12.92 8.93
C GLU A 60 1.37 -11.45 9.02
N GLY A 61 0.12 -11.18 8.62
CA GLY A 61 -0.40 -9.82 8.57
C GLY A 61 0.12 -8.97 7.40
N VAL A 62 0.83 -9.56 6.42
CA VAL A 62 1.22 -8.88 5.18
C VAL A 62 0.51 -9.48 3.98
N VAL A 63 -0.22 -8.65 3.24
CA VAL A 63 -0.94 -9.03 2.02
C VAL A 63 -0.25 -8.42 0.80
N ASN A 64 0.25 -9.28 -0.09
CA ASN A 64 0.84 -8.86 -1.36
C ASN A 64 -0.24 -8.72 -2.44
N SER A 65 -0.36 -7.54 -3.04
CA SER A 65 -1.35 -7.26 -4.10
C SER A 65 -0.67 -6.73 -5.36
N ASP A 66 -0.81 -7.48 -6.46
CA ASP A 66 -0.23 -7.11 -7.76
C ASP A 66 -1.09 -6.09 -8.50
N PHE A 67 -0.50 -4.95 -8.80
CA PHE A 67 -1.08 -3.86 -9.58
C PHE A 67 -0.34 -3.62 -10.90
N SER A 68 0.54 -4.52 -11.32
CA SER A 68 1.28 -4.41 -12.58
C SER A 68 0.37 -4.31 -13.80
N ASN A 69 -0.90 -4.71 -13.73
CA ASN A 69 -1.88 -4.53 -14.81
C ASN A 69 -2.56 -3.16 -14.83
N LEU A 70 -2.50 -2.40 -13.73
CA LEU A 70 -3.15 -1.09 -13.57
C LEU A 70 -2.13 0.06 -13.53
N ILE A 71 -0.97 -0.19 -12.95
CA ILE A 71 0.06 0.82 -12.69
C ILE A 71 1.23 0.55 -13.63
N GLY A 72 1.35 1.36 -14.67
CA GLY A 72 2.42 1.30 -15.66
C GLY A 72 3.72 2.00 -15.23
N GLY A 73 3.69 2.75 -14.13
CA GLY A 73 4.87 3.41 -13.60
C GLY A 73 4.61 4.21 -12.32
N HIS A 74 5.69 4.65 -11.68
CA HIS A 74 5.65 5.28 -10.34
C HIS A 74 4.66 6.45 -10.21
N ASN A 75 4.58 7.29 -11.24
CA ASN A 75 3.74 8.49 -11.20
C ASN A 75 2.23 8.19 -11.38
N GLU A 76 1.88 6.98 -11.78
CA GLU A 76 0.49 6.59 -12.05
C GLU A 76 -0.27 6.18 -10.78
N TRP A 77 0.44 5.86 -9.69
CA TRP A 77 -0.18 5.54 -8.40
C TRP A 77 -1.13 6.62 -7.92
N LYS A 78 -0.74 7.90 -8.05
CA LYS A 78 -1.55 9.01 -7.56
C LYS A 78 -2.86 9.17 -8.33
N ALA A 79 -2.82 9.00 -9.65
CA ALA A 79 -4.00 9.08 -10.50
C ALA A 79 -4.94 7.88 -10.33
N ASN A 80 -4.38 6.70 -10.04
CA ASN A 80 -5.13 5.45 -9.89
C ASN A 80 -5.43 5.09 -8.42
N LEU A 81 -5.13 5.97 -7.45
CA LEU A 81 -5.27 5.67 -6.02
C LEU A 81 -6.69 5.22 -5.66
N GLY A 82 -7.72 5.85 -6.23
CA GLY A 82 -9.11 5.44 -6.02
C GLY A 82 -9.36 3.99 -6.46
N ALA A 83 -8.96 3.65 -7.68
CA ALA A 83 -9.11 2.28 -8.21
C ALA A 83 -8.30 1.24 -7.42
N VAL A 84 -7.13 1.64 -6.87
CA VAL A 84 -6.34 0.80 -5.97
C VAL A 84 -7.10 0.52 -4.67
N LEU A 85 -7.62 1.56 -4.01
CA LEU A 85 -8.38 1.43 -2.77
C LEU A 85 -9.68 0.64 -2.97
N ASP A 86 -10.38 0.85 -4.09
CA ASP A 86 -11.59 0.11 -4.44
C ASP A 86 -11.30 -1.38 -4.64
N ARG A 87 -10.17 -1.72 -5.30
CA ARG A 87 -9.75 -3.11 -5.48
C ARG A 87 -9.36 -3.79 -4.16
N LEU A 88 -8.90 -3.02 -3.19
CA LEU A 88 -8.59 -3.50 -1.84
C LEU A 88 -9.81 -3.48 -0.91
N ASP A 89 -10.96 -2.97 -1.38
CA ASP A 89 -12.18 -2.73 -0.59
C ASP A 89 -12.00 -1.76 0.60
N LEU A 90 -10.91 -0.99 0.63
CA LEU A 90 -10.57 -0.09 1.73
C LEU A 90 -11.22 1.31 1.62
N GLY A 91 -11.80 1.64 0.45
CA GLY A 91 -12.42 2.95 0.20
C GLY A 91 -13.90 3.05 0.58
N ARG A 92 -14.57 1.93 0.88
CA ARG A 92 -16.04 1.89 0.99
C ARG A 92 -16.54 2.18 2.40
N ASP A 93 -15.83 1.74 3.43
CA ASP A 93 -16.27 1.88 4.81
C ASP A 93 -16.18 3.32 5.33
N THR A 94 -15.17 4.08 4.88
CA THR A 94 -15.04 5.50 5.25
C THR A 94 -16.16 6.37 4.68
N LEU A 95 -16.65 6.05 3.48
CA LEU A 95 -17.76 6.78 2.87
C LEU A 95 -19.11 6.42 3.49
N LEU A 96 -19.30 5.16 3.88
CA LEU A 96 -20.49 4.73 4.61
C LEU A 96 -20.55 5.38 5.99
N GLU A 97 -19.46 5.35 6.75
CA GLU A 97 -19.34 6.03 8.06
C GLU A 97 -19.56 7.55 7.96
N ALA A 98 -18.96 8.21 6.96
CA ALA A 98 -19.18 9.64 6.77
C ALA A 98 -20.64 9.96 6.41
N SER A 99 -21.29 9.11 5.61
CA SER A 99 -22.70 9.28 5.23
C SER A 99 -23.66 9.08 6.41
N THR A 100 -23.40 8.09 7.29
CA THR A 100 -24.24 7.81 8.45
C THR A 100 -24.12 8.89 9.51
N VAL A 101 -22.90 9.41 9.74
CA VAL A 101 -22.67 10.54 10.65
C VAL A 101 -23.36 11.80 10.13
N SER A 102 -23.25 12.11 8.84
CA SER A 102 -23.94 13.27 8.24
C SER A 102 -25.47 13.14 8.38
N ALA A 103 -26.04 11.97 8.11
CA ALA A 103 -27.48 11.74 8.22
C ALA A 103 -27.97 11.79 9.68
N ALA A 104 -27.16 11.35 10.65
CA ALA A 104 -27.47 11.45 12.07
C ALA A 104 -27.47 12.92 12.54
N MET A 105 -26.50 13.72 12.09
CA MET A 105 -26.43 15.16 12.42
C MET A 105 -27.62 15.95 11.86
N GLU A 106 -28.07 15.66 10.63
CA GLU A 106 -29.26 16.30 10.03
C GLU A 106 -30.57 15.92 10.74
N ALA A 107 -30.64 14.72 11.34
CA ALA A 107 -31.80 14.26 12.08
C ALA A 107 -31.92 14.89 13.48
N GLU A 108 -30.81 15.31 14.09
CA GLU A 108 -30.79 15.99 15.41
C GLU A 108 -31.05 17.50 15.32
N GLU A 109 -30.89 18.13 14.15
CA GLU A 109 -31.15 19.58 13.96
C GLU A 109 -32.65 19.91 13.75
N LYS A 110 -33.53 18.90 13.74
CA LYS A 110 -34.97 19.03 13.44
C LYS A 110 -35.86 18.78 14.63
#